data_AF-A0A165N984-F1
#
_entry.id   AF-A0A165N984-F1
#
_cell.length_a   1.000
_cell.length_b   1.000
_cell.length_c   1.000
_cell.angle_alpha   90.00
_cell.angle_beta   90.00
_cell.angle_gamma   90.00
#
_symmetry.space_group_name_H-M   'P 1'
#
loop_
_entity.id
_entity.type
_entity.pdbx_description
1 polymer ?
#
loop_
_entity_poly.entity_id
_entity_poly.type
_entity_poly.pdbx_seq_one_letter_code
_entity_poly.pdbx_strand_id
1 'polypeptide(L)' 'PSVRVFAQHVKTAVMAAHDSIIAARVKQTRDANRRRRPAPFESGDLVYVSTKNISLPRGLARKLALKYIGPYLVTK' A
#
# COMPACT_ATOMS: atom_id res chain seq x y z
N PRO A 1 5.04 48.08 3.68
CA PRO A 1 4.75 47.25 4.88
C PRO A 1 3.78 46.09 4.61
N SER A 2 2.63 46.35 3.97
CA SER A 2 1.53 45.38 3.82
C SER A 2 1.85 44.17 2.93
N VAL A 3 2.61 44.35 1.86
CA VAL A 3 3.02 43.24 0.96
C VAL A 3 3.90 42.21 1.67
N ARG A 4 4.77 42.67 2.57
CA ARG A 4 5.66 41.79 3.36
C ARG A 4 4.85 40.92 4.33
N VAL A 5 3.84 41.50 4.98
CA VAL A 5 2.94 40.79 5.89
C VAL A 5 2.12 39.75 5.13
N PHE A 6 1.60 40.10 3.95
CA PHE A 6 0.91 39.14 3.08
C PHE A 6 1.81 37.96 2.67
N ALA A 7 3.02 38.23 2.17
CA ALA A 7 3.97 37.20 1.79
C ALA A 7 4.33 36.26 2.96
N GLN A 8 4.47 36.81 4.16
CA GLN A 8 4.74 36.02 5.36
C GLN A 8 3.57 35.10 5.71
N HIS A 9 2.33 35.59 5.64
CA HIS A 9 1.14 34.77 5.88
C HIS A 9 0.99 33.64 4.88
N VAL A 10 1.22 33.90 3.59
CA VAL A 10 1.20 32.86 2.55
C VAL A 10 2.26 31.80 2.83
N LYS A 11 3.49 32.21 3.20
CA LYS A 11 4.57 31.28 3.55
C LYS A 11 4.18 30.40 4.74
N THR A 12 3.62 30.96 5.81
CA THR A 12 3.18 30.19 6.98
C THR A 12 2.02 29.26 6.66
N ALA A 13 1.08 29.68 5.80
CA ALA A 13 -0.04 28.86 5.39
C ALA A 13 0.42 27.63 4.60
N VAL A 14 1.39 27.80 3.69
CA VAL A 14 1.98 26.69 2.93
C VAL A 14 2.70 25.71 3.85
N MET A 15 3.47 26.21 4.82
CA MET A 15 4.14 25.36 5.81
C MET A 15 3.13 24.55 6.64
N ALA A 16 2.09 25.21 7.16
CA ALA A 16 1.06 24.54 7.95
C ALA A 16 0.27 23.49 7.13
N ALA A 17 -0.01 23.78 5.85
CA ALA A 17 -0.66 22.83 4.95
C ALA A 17 0.22 21.60 4.71
N HIS A 18 1.52 21.79 4.51
CA HIS A 18 2.48 20.70 4.33
C HIS A 18 2.54 19.79 5.56
N ASP A 19 2.66 20.36 6.75
CA ASP A 19 2.69 19.61 8.00
C ASP A 19 1.38 18.83 8.23
N SER A 20 0.25 19.44 7.90
CA SER A 20 -1.07 18.79 7.97
C SER A 20 -1.15 17.58 7.04
N ILE A 21 -0.59 17.66 5.83
CA ILE A 21 -0.54 16.54 4.88
C ILE A 21 0.34 15.41 5.41
N ILE A 22 1.50 15.73 6.00
CA ILE A 22 2.38 14.72 6.59
C ILE A 22 1.68 14.00 7.74
N ALA A 23 1.07 14.76 8.67
CA ALA A 23 0.35 14.20 9.80
C ALA A 23 -0.81 13.29 9.34
N ALA A 24 -1.57 13.72 8.33
CA ALA A 24 -2.63 12.93 7.75
C ALA A 24 -2.12 11.62 7.13
N ARG A 25 -1.00 11.66 6.41
CA ARG A 25 -0.38 10.47 5.80
C ARG A 25 0.05 9.47 6.87
N VAL A 26 0.70 9.93 7.94
CA VAL A 26 1.11 9.05 9.06
C VAL A 26 -0.10 8.37 9.70
N LYS A 27 -1.18 9.13 9.95
CA LYS A 27 -2.43 8.58 10.49
C LYS A 27 -3.05 7.54 9.56
N GLN A 28 -3.15 7.84 8.26
CA GLN A 28 -3.69 6.91 7.26
C GLN A 28 -2.86 5.63 7.19
N THR A 29 -1.53 5.72 7.20
CA THR A 29 -0.64 4.56 7.21
C THR A 29 -0.86 3.73 8.48
N ARG A 30 -0.95 4.36 9.66
CA ARG A 30 -1.23 3.67 10.92
C ARG A 30 -2.57 2.95 10.88
N ASP A 31 -3.62 3.60 10.40
CA ASP A 31 -4.96 3.02 10.33
C ASP A 31 -5.05 1.89 9.29
N ALA A 32 -4.43 2.05 8.12
CA ALA A 32 -4.34 1.02 7.10
C ALA A 32 -3.56 -0.21 7.59
N ASN A 33 -2.52 0.01 8.42
CA ASN A 33 -1.70 -1.07 8.97
C ASN A 33 -2.29 -1.68 10.26
N ARG A 34 -3.26 -1.03 10.92
CA ARG A 34 -3.81 -1.44 12.23
C ARG A 34 -4.33 -2.88 12.27
N ARG A 35 -4.83 -3.40 11.14
CA ARG A 35 -5.36 -4.77 11.01
C ARG A 35 -4.51 -5.67 10.12
N ARG A 36 -3.39 -5.19 9.60
CA ARG A 36 -2.49 -6.02 8.80
C ARG A 36 -1.81 -7.03 9.71
N ARG A 37 -1.84 -8.30 9.32
CA ARG A 37 -1.07 -9.36 9.97
C ARG A 37 0.31 -9.42 9.31
N PRO A 38 1.40 -9.61 10.07
CA PRO A 38 2.69 -9.91 9.49
C PRO A 38 2.56 -11.20 8.66
N ALA A 39 3.18 -11.21 7.47
CA ALA A 39 3.25 -12.41 6.66
C ALA A 39 4.29 -13.35 7.28
N PRO A 40 3.94 -14.60 7.65
CA PRO A 40 4.83 -15.52 8.35
C PRO A 40 5.78 -16.29 7.41
N PHE A 41 6.05 -15.76 6.22
CA PHE A 41 6.83 -16.47 5.18
C PHE A 41 8.26 -15.95 5.15
N GLU A 42 9.22 -16.86 5.08
CA GLU A 42 10.64 -16.56 4.95
C GLU A 42 11.16 -16.94 3.55
N SER A 43 12.32 -16.39 3.19
CA SER A 43 12.99 -16.78 1.95
C SER A 43 13.35 -18.27 1.99
N GLY A 44 13.01 -19.01 0.94
CA GLY A 44 13.18 -20.46 0.87
C GLY A 44 11.91 -21.26 1.18
N ASP A 45 10.86 -20.63 1.73
CA ASP A 45 9.57 -21.30 1.94
C ASP A 45 8.89 -21.62 0.60
N LEU A 46 8.19 -22.75 0.57
CA LEU A 46 7.31 -23.16 -0.52
C LEU A 46 5.87 -22.73 -0.20
N VAL A 47 5.35 -21.75 -0.96
CA VAL A 47 4.05 -21.13 -0.68
C VAL A 47 3.11 -21.24 -1.87
N TYR A 48 1.84 -21.50 -1.58
CA TYR A 48 0.76 -21.47 -2.55
C TYR A 48 0.29 -20.05 -2.84
N VAL A 49 0.25 -19.67 -4.12
CA VAL A 49 -0.14 -18.31 -4.54
C VAL A 49 -1.60 -18.28 -4.96
N SER A 50 -2.35 -17.28 -4.49
CA SER A 50 -3.76 -17.12 -4.87
C SER A 50 -3.91 -16.65 -6.31
N THR A 51 -4.82 -17.30 -7.05
CA THR A 51 -5.15 -16.94 -8.44
C THR A 51 -6.10 -15.74 -8.55
N LYS A 52 -6.49 -15.12 -7.44
CA LYS A 52 -7.48 -14.03 -7.41
C LYS A 52 -7.10 -12.85 -8.32
N ASN A 53 -5.83 -12.48 -8.33
CA ASN A 53 -5.28 -11.31 -9.04
C ASN A 53 -4.29 -11.70 -10.15
N ILE A 54 -4.28 -12.96 -10.58
CA ILE A 54 -3.34 -13.49 -11.59
C ILE A 54 -4.12 -13.86 -12.85
N SER A 55 -3.52 -13.62 -14.02
CA SER A 55 -4.09 -14.05 -15.29
C SER A 55 -3.82 -15.54 -15.49
N LEU A 56 -4.90 -16.32 -15.60
CA LEU A 56 -4.83 -17.76 -15.85
C LEU A 56 -4.84 -18.03 -17.36
N PRO A 57 -4.30 -19.19 -17.81
CA PRO A 57 -4.34 -19.57 -19.22
C PRO A 57 -5.76 -19.49 -19.78
N ARG A 58 -5.87 -18.97 -21.01
CA ARG A 58 -7.17 -18.74 -21.69
C ARG A 58 -7.89 -20.09 -21.85
N GLY A 59 -9.21 -20.08 -21.64
CA GLY A 59 -10.07 -21.26 -21.79
C GLY A 59 -10.58 -21.85 -20.48
N LEU A 60 -10.02 -21.47 -19.33
CA LEU A 60 -10.58 -21.83 -18.03
C LEU A 60 -11.54 -20.74 -17.54
N ALA A 61 -12.80 -21.11 -17.36
CA ALA A 61 -13.74 -20.26 -16.63
C ALA A 61 -13.26 -20.08 -15.18
N ARG A 62 -13.45 -18.89 -14.61
CA ARG A 62 -13.02 -18.57 -13.22
C ARG A 62 -13.57 -19.53 -12.17
N LYS A 63 -14.72 -20.17 -12.46
CA LYS A 63 -15.36 -21.18 -11.60
C LYS A 63 -14.61 -22.53 -11.58
N LEU A 64 -13.92 -22.86 -12.67
CA LEU A 64 -13.16 -24.11 -12.82
C LEU A 64 -11.66 -23.93 -12.54
N ALA A 65 -11.22 -22.68 -12.35
CA ALA A 65 -9.86 -22.37 -11.97
C ALA A 65 -9.56 -22.79 -10.52
N LEU A 66 -8.36 -23.32 -10.31
CA LEU A 66 -7.84 -23.54 -8.96
C LEU A 66 -7.74 -22.20 -8.22
N LYS A 67 -8.11 -22.19 -6.92
CA LYS A 67 -8.02 -21.00 -6.06
C LYS A 67 -6.57 -20.63 -5.72
N TYR A 68 -5.69 -21.63 -5.72
CA TYR A 68 -4.27 -21.49 -5.48
C TYR A 68 -3.47 -22.31 -6.48
N ILE A 69 -2.31 -21.80 -6.88
CA ILE A 69 -1.38 -22.46 -7.80
C ILE A 69 -0.03 -22.66 -7.10
N GLY A 70 0.56 -23.84 -7.36
CA GLY A 70 1.95 -24.24 -7.11
C GLY A 70 2.50 -24.05 -5.68
N PRO A 71 3.38 -24.91 -5.18
CA PRO A 71 4.37 -24.46 -4.22
C PRO A 71 5.43 -23.64 -4.97
N TYR A 72 5.45 -22.33 -4.76
CA TYR A 72 6.50 -21.45 -5.30
C TYR A 72 7.51 -21.12 -4.20
N LEU A 73 8.78 -21.08 -4.56
CA LEU A 73 9.84 -20.70 -3.65
C LEU A 73 9.86 -19.18 -3.45
N VAL A 74 9.80 -18.73 -2.20
CA VAL A 74 9.92 -17.31 -1.85
C VAL A 74 11.37 -16.86 -2.05
N THR A 75 11.58 -15.94 -2.99
CA THR A 75 12.89 -15.31 -3.26
C THR A 75 13.01 -13.98 -2.51
N LYS A 76 14.25 -13.54 -2.28
CA LYS A 76 14.58 -12.31 -1.53
C LYS A 76 14.50 -11.06 -2.42
#